data_AF-A0A4R4YRI3-F1
#
_entry.id   AF-A0A4R4YRI3-F1
#
_cell.length_a   1.000
_cell.length_b   1.000
_cell.length_c   1.000
_cell.angle_alpha   90.00
_cell.angle_beta   90.00
_cell.angle_gamma   90.00
#
_symmetry.space_group_name_H-M   'P 1'
#
loop_
_entity.id
_entity.type
_entity.pdbx_description
1 polymer ?
#
loop_
_entity_poly.entity_id
_entity_poly.type
_entity_poly.pdbx_seq_one_letter_code
_entity_poly.pdbx_strand_id
1 'polypeptide(L)'
;MKYDDMPSGGLSDSYGQVLNAAEPATLAALIKNGKRTDDTVTGTITFGELVEHSRWFRSSWPTTIAARTEVSYTLTLTPAGLVSGLQSAYRALDTWDRKIEGKLIAVDTRCSGWGRKVSIKAPDPRKVAFLPRLPGEFSLL
;
A
#
# COMPACT_ATOMS: atom_id res chain seq x y z
N MET A 1 -6.48 7.90 -27.90
CA MET A 1 -6.99 8.03 -26.52
C MET A 1 -5.81 8.48 -25.66
N LYS A 2 -5.89 9.65 -25.02
CA LYS A 2 -4.81 10.22 -24.18
C LYS A 2 -5.16 9.95 -22.71
N TYR A 3 -4.15 9.56 -21.92
CA TYR A 3 -4.28 9.05 -20.54
C TYR A 3 -4.23 10.15 -19.47
N ASP A 4 -4.32 11.41 -19.86
CA ASP A 4 -3.87 12.54 -19.04
C ASP A 4 -4.97 13.15 -18.14
N ASP A 5 -6.24 12.71 -18.28
CA ASP A 5 -7.41 13.33 -17.62
C ASP A 5 -8.08 12.45 -16.53
N MET A 6 -7.43 11.37 -16.07
CA MET A 6 -7.93 10.64 -14.89
C MET A 6 -7.54 11.39 -13.59
N PRO A 7 -8.50 11.71 -12.68
CA PRO A 7 -8.14 12.08 -11.32
C PRO A 7 -7.29 10.96 -10.77
N SER A 8 -6.11 11.28 -10.25
CA SER A 8 -5.04 10.36 -9.90
C SER A 8 -5.49 9.15 -9.06
N GLY A 9 -6.02 8.12 -9.70
CA GLY A 9 -5.77 6.71 -9.36
C GLY A 9 -4.48 6.29 -10.07
N GLY A 10 -3.46 7.16 -9.99
CA GLY A 10 -2.27 7.10 -10.81
C GLY A 10 -1.39 5.91 -10.43
N LEU A 11 -0.46 5.60 -11.31
CA LEU A 11 0.64 4.65 -11.11
C LEU A 11 1.52 4.90 -9.86
N SER A 12 1.17 5.86 -8.98
CA SER A 12 1.69 5.97 -7.62
C SER A 12 1.44 4.69 -6.79
N ASP A 13 0.37 3.93 -7.09
CA ASP A 13 0.09 2.65 -6.41
C ASP A 13 1.09 1.54 -6.76
N SER A 14 1.82 1.65 -7.89
CA SER A 14 2.81 0.64 -8.31
C SER A 14 4.03 0.54 -7.39
N TYR A 15 4.27 1.56 -6.55
CA TYR A 15 5.38 1.62 -5.59
C TYR A 15 4.89 1.84 -4.15
N GLY A 16 3.60 1.62 -3.91
CA GLY A 16 3.01 1.73 -2.58
C GLY A 16 3.45 0.61 -1.64
N GLN A 17 3.18 0.80 -0.35
CA GLN A 17 3.42 -0.21 0.67
C GLN A 17 2.59 -1.47 0.36
N VAL A 18 3.24 -2.61 0.16
CA VAL A 18 2.58 -3.91 -0.13
C VAL A 18 2.07 -4.62 1.14
N LEU A 19 2.53 -4.19 2.31
CA LEU A 19 2.17 -4.75 3.61
C LEU A 19 1.19 -3.84 4.35
N ASN A 20 -0.04 -4.30 4.60
CA ASN A 20 -1.01 -3.54 5.38
C ASN A 20 -1.06 -3.99 6.84
N ALA A 21 -0.23 -3.40 7.70
CA ALA A 21 -0.17 -3.74 9.12
C ALA A 21 -1.40 -3.28 9.95
N ALA A 22 -2.36 -2.56 9.34
CA ALA A 22 -3.63 -2.23 9.99
C ALA A 22 -4.65 -3.39 9.91
N GLU A 23 -4.46 -4.35 9.01
CA GLU A 23 -5.25 -5.57 8.97
C GLU A 23 -4.74 -6.57 10.05
N PRO A 24 -5.57 -6.98 11.03
CA PRO A 24 -5.11 -7.84 12.11
C PRO A 24 -4.51 -9.17 11.65
N ALA A 25 -5.07 -9.77 10.59
CA ALA A 25 -4.57 -11.03 10.02
C ALA A 25 -3.19 -10.86 9.37
N THR A 26 -2.96 -9.75 8.67
CA THR A 26 -1.66 -9.43 8.08
C THR A 26 -0.62 -9.17 9.16
N LEU A 27 -0.96 -8.36 10.18
CA LEU A 27 -0.06 -8.11 11.30
C LEU A 27 0.31 -9.41 12.05
N ALA A 28 -0.66 -10.29 12.28
CA ALA A 28 -0.40 -11.59 12.90
C ALA A 28 0.55 -12.46 12.07
N ALA A 29 0.39 -12.48 10.73
CA ALA A 29 1.29 -13.21 9.84
C ALA A 29 2.72 -12.65 9.88
N LEU A 30 2.88 -11.33 9.86
CA LEU A 30 4.19 -10.68 9.97
C LEU A 30 4.86 -10.95 11.33
N ILE A 31 4.10 -10.93 12.42
CA ILE A 31 4.66 -11.27 13.74
C ILE A 31 5.08 -12.73 13.80
N LYS A 32 4.29 -13.63 13.21
CA LYS A 32 4.56 -15.08 13.18
C LYS A 32 5.79 -15.43 12.34
N ASN A 33 5.96 -14.77 11.19
CA ASN A 33 7.04 -15.05 10.25
C ASN A 33 8.33 -14.27 10.57
N GLY A 34 8.27 -13.35 11.54
CA GLY A 34 9.39 -12.49 11.92
C GLY A 34 10.06 -12.91 13.22
N LYS A 35 11.32 -12.50 13.38
CA LYS A 35 12.05 -12.55 14.65
C LYS A 35 11.91 -11.23 15.36
N ARG A 36 11.48 -11.27 16.62
CA ARG A 36 11.40 -10.09 17.49
C ARG A 36 12.73 -9.82 18.19
N THR A 37 13.15 -8.55 18.15
CA THR A 37 14.25 -8.00 18.96
C THR A 37 13.76 -6.66 19.50
N ASP A 38 13.61 -6.55 20.82
CA ASP A 38 13.06 -5.37 21.50
C ASP A 38 11.68 -4.94 20.96
N ASP A 39 11.61 -3.75 20.38
CA ASP A 39 10.43 -3.14 19.77
C ASP A 39 10.34 -3.42 18.26
N THR A 40 11.27 -4.18 17.70
CA THR A 40 11.31 -4.50 16.27
C THR A 40 10.96 -5.95 15.97
N VAL A 41 10.33 -6.18 14.83
CA VAL A 41 10.11 -7.52 14.24
C VAL A 41 10.63 -7.50 12.81
N THR A 42 11.63 -8.33 12.52
CA THR A 42 12.20 -8.45 11.17
C THR A 42 11.94 -9.83 10.61
N GLY A 43 11.49 -9.92 9.37
CA GLY A 43 11.18 -11.19 8.73
C GLY A 43 11.04 -11.09 7.22
N THR A 44 10.58 -12.19 6.64
CA THR A 44 10.24 -12.31 5.23
C THR A 44 8.84 -12.90 5.10
N ILE A 45 8.08 -12.45 4.10
CA ILE A 45 6.78 -13.00 3.73
C ILE A 45 6.67 -13.00 2.20
N THR A 46 5.98 -13.98 1.63
CA THR A 46 5.76 -14.05 0.19
C THR A 46 4.47 -13.34 -0.23
N PHE A 47 4.37 -12.96 -1.51
CA PHE A 47 3.13 -12.45 -2.09
C PHE A 47 1.98 -13.47 -1.99
N GLY A 48 2.28 -14.78 -2.09
CA GLY A 48 1.30 -15.85 -1.89
C GLY A 48 0.70 -15.83 -0.48
N GLU A 49 1.54 -15.75 0.55
CA GLU A 49 1.08 -15.63 1.94
C GLU A 49 0.31 -14.32 2.18
N LEU A 50 0.70 -13.22 1.54
CA LEU A 50 -0.04 -11.96 1.64
C LEU A 50 -1.44 -12.04 1.02
N VAL A 51 -1.61 -12.76 -0.09
CA VAL A 51 -2.94 -13.01 -0.68
C VAL A 51 -3.85 -13.74 0.31
N GLU A 52 -3.32 -14.64 1.13
CA GLU A 52 -4.08 -15.36 2.16
C GLU A 52 -4.47 -14.46 3.35
N HIS A 53 -3.59 -13.55 3.75
CA HIS A 53 -3.71 -12.82 5.02
C HIS A 53 -4.09 -11.33 4.89
N SER A 54 -4.14 -10.77 3.68
CA SER A 54 -4.49 -9.37 3.43
C SER A 54 -5.57 -9.27 2.35
N ARG A 55 -6.74 -8.77 2.72
CA ARG A 55 -7.82 -8.51 1.75
C ARG A 55 -7.45 -7.32 0.87
N TRP A 56 -6.78 -6.33 1.45
CA TRP A 56 -6.26 -5.19 0.71
C TRP A 56 -5.25 -5.63 -0.37
N PHE A 57 -4.26 -6.44 0.01
CA PHE A 57 -3.25 -6.92 -0.93
C PHE A 57 -3.90 -7.75 -2.04
N ARG A 58 -4.84 -8.64 -1.71
CA ARG A 58 -5.57 -9.45 -2.71
C ARG A 58 -6.29 -8.62 -3.79
N SER A 59 -6.66 -7.39 -3.49
CA SER A 59 -7.30 -6.47 -4.43
C SER A 59 -6.34 -5.46 -5.07
N SER A 60 -5.03 -5.58 -4.80
CA SER A 60 -4.00 -4.67 -5.27
C SER A 60 -3.31 -5.17 -6.54
N TRP A 61 -2.77 -4.25 -7.35
CA TRP A 61 -2.03 -4.57 -8.57
C TRP A 61 -0.81 -5.51 -8.37
N PRO A 62 -0.03 -5.43 -7.27
CA PRO A 62 1.07 -6.35 -6.99
C PRO A 62 0.72 -7.85 -6.99
N THR A 63 -0.56 -8.22 -6.89
CA THR A 63 -1.01 -9.63 -7.05
C THR A 63 -0.75 -10.21 -8.43
N THR A 64 -0.47 -9.38 -9.43
CA THR A 64 -0.06 -9.80 -10.78
C THR A 64 1.42 -10.21 -10.88
N ILE A 65 2.20 -9.98 -9.83
CA ILE A 65 3.61 -10.39 -9.71
C ILE A 65 3.65 -11.82 -9.13
N ALA A 66 4.70 -12.60 -9.42
CA ALA A 66 4.80 -13.99 -8.98
C ALA A 66 4.56 -14.17 -7.47
N ALA A 67 3.72 -15.14 -7.10
CA ALA A 67 3.38 -15.43 -5.70
C ALA A 67 4.59 -15.77 -4.81
N ARG A 68 5.67 -16.31 -5.40
CA ARG A 68 6.94 -16.60 -4.71
C ARG A 68 7.80 -15.37 -4.44
N THR A 69 7.36 -14.17 -4.84
CA THR A 69 8.10 -12.93 -4.59
C THR A 69 8.19 -12.71 -3.09
N GLU A 70 9.42 -12.70 -2.59
CA GLU A 70 9.73 -12.47 -1.18
C GLU A 70 9.78 -10.98 -0.87
N VAL A 71 9.11 -10.60 0.22
CA VAL A 71 9.14 -9.28 0.82
C VAL A 71 9.89 -9.38 2.14
N SER A 72 11.08 -8.80 2.21
CA SER A 72 11.74 -8.56 3.49
C SER A 72 11.08 -7.37 4.17
N TYR A 73 10.94 -7.43 5.49
CA TYR A 73 10.33 -6.33 6.24
C TYR A 73 10.92 -6.16 7.63
N THR A 74 10.76 -4.94 8.15
CA THR A 74 10.99 -4.59 9.55
C THR A 74 9.79 -3.78 10.05
N LEU A 75 9.12 -4.30 11.08
CA LEU A 75 8.12 -3.60 11.86
C LEU A 75 8.80 -2.95 13.07
N THR A 76 8.41 -1.72 13.39
CA THR A 76 8.70 -1.08 14.68
C THR A 76 7.38 -0.92 15.42
N LEU A 77 7.37 -1.29 16.70
CA LEU A 77 6.21 -1.22 17.58
C LEU A 77 6.41 -0.12 18.62
N THR A 78 5.33 0.57 18.97
CA THR A 78 5.28 1.41 20.15
C THR A 78 5.28 0.55 21.43
N PRO A 79 5.55 1.15 22.61
CA PRO A 79 5.39 0.44 23.89
C PRO A 79 3.98 -0.14 24.12
N ALA A 80 2.95 0.44 23.47
CA ALA A 80 1.58 -0.06 23.49
C ALA A 80 1.31 -1.22 22.50
N GLY A 81 2.33 -1.69 21.78
CA GLY A 81 2.22 -2.77 20.79
C GLY A 81 1.64 -2.35 19.43
N LEU A 82 1.39 -1.05 19.21
CA LEU A 82 0.91 -0.54 17.93
C LEU A 82 2.08 -0.32 16.96
N VAL A 83 1.89 -0.59 15.67
CA VAL A 83 2.92 -0.35 14.65
C VAL A 83 3.19 1.14 14.52
N SER A 84 4.46 1.56 14.68
CA SER A 84 4.93 2.94 14.48
C SER A 84 5.71 3.11 13.17
N GLY A 85 6.33 2.03 12.70
CA GLY A 85 7.11 2.00 11.47
C GLY A 85 6.99 0.66 10.76
N LEU A 86 7.04 0.70 9.44
CA LEU A 86 7.04 -0.48 8.59
C LEU A 86 7.92 -0.21 7.38
N GLN A 87 9.03 -0.92 7.32
CA GLN A 87 9.94 -0.95 6.18
C GLN A 87 9.74 -2.26 5.44
N SER A 88 9.70 -2.21 4.11
CA SER A 88 9.55 -3.38 3.25
C SER A 88 10.41 -3.26 2.01
N ALA A 89 10.95 -4.37 1.52
CA ALA A 89 11.63 -4.42 0.24
C ALA A 89 11.39 -5.75 -0.49
N TYR A 90 11.25 -5.69 -1.81
CA TYR A 90 11.13 -6.87 -2.68
C TYR A 90 11.69 -6.58 -4.08
N ARG A 91 12.03 -7.64 -4.82
CA ARG A 91 12.30 -7.53 -6.26
C ARG A 91 11.09 -8.05 -7.02
N ALA A 92 10.59 -7.32 -7.99
CA ALA A 92 9.48 -7.80 -8.81
C ALA A 92 9.94 -8.98 -9.68
N LEU A 93 9.24 -10.12 -9.59
CA LEU A 93 9.54 -11.35 -10.32
C LEU A 93 8.36 -11.75 -11.23
N ASP A 94 8.67 -12.16 -12.46
CA ASP A 94 7.73 -12.62 -13.48
C ASP A 94 6.50 -11.71 -13.64
N THR A 95 6.72 -10.40 -13.68
CA THR A 95 5.65 -9.45 -13.96
C THR A 95 5.46 -9.24 -15.46
N TRP A 96 4.21 -8.98 -15.86
CA TRP A 96 3.89 -8.55 -17.21
C TRP A 96 4.43 -7.13 -17.51
N ASP A 97 4.61 -6.31 -16.48
CA ASP A 97 5.22 -4.99 -16.62
C ASP A 97 6.76 -5.09 -16.65
N ARG A 98 7.29 -5.22 -17.87
CA ARG A 98 8.73 -5.27 -18.15
C ARG A 98 9.52 -4.06 -17.61
N LYS A 99 8.87 -2.94 -17.26
CA LYS A 99 9.55 -1.77 -16.69
C LYS A 99 9.95 -1.97 -15.25
N ILE A 100 9.32 -2.88 -14.51
CA ILE A 100 9.64 -3.12 -13.09
C ILE A 100 10.29 -4.47 -12.83
N GLU A 101 10.29 -5.39 -13.80
CA GLU A 101 10.92 -6.70 -13.68
C GLU A 101 12.36 -6.61 -13.13
N GLY A 102 12.64 -7.39 -12.09
CA GLY A 102 13.93 -7.44 -11.40
C GLY A 102 14.30 -6.21 -10.56
N LYS A 103 13.53 -5.10 -10.66
CA LYS A 103 13.81 -3.89 -9.90
C LYS A 103 13.53 -4.10 -8.41
N LEU A 104 14.41 -3.55 -7.59
CA LEU A 104 14.21 -3.45 -6.15
C LEU A 104 13.20 -2.33 -5.88
N ILE A 105 12.15 -2.67 -5.15
CA ILE A 105 11.14 -1.75 -4.65
C ILE A 105 11.29 -1.75 -3.14
N ALA A 106 11.45 -0.57 -2.55
CA ALA A 106 11.61 -0.38 -1.12
C ALA A 106 10.70 0.75 -0.63
N VAL A 107 10.01 0.52 0.48
CA VAL A 107 9.02 1.45 1.04
C VAL A 107 9.23 1.56 2.54
N ASP A 108 9.27 2.78 3.06
CA ASP A 108 9.23 3.09 4.50
C ASP A 108 7.91 3.81 4.80
N THR A 109 7.13 3.25 5.72
CA THR A 109 5.84 3.77 6.14
C THR A 109 5.89 4.08 7.64
N ARG A 110 5.42 5.27 8.02
CA ARG A 110 5.30 5.70 9.42
C ARG A 110 3.84 5.81 9.82
N CYS A 111 3.50 5.13 10.92
CA CYS A 111 2.15 5.06 11.44
C CYS A 111 2.09 5.81 12.77
N SER A 112 1.14 6.73 12.88
CA SER A 112 0.94 7.51 14.11
C SER A 112 -0.52 7.91 14.26
N GLY A 113 -0.90 8.39 15.45
CA GLY A 113 -2.26 8.86 15.70
C GLY A 113 -3.32 7.75 15.68
N TRP A 114 -2.95 6.51 16.00
CA TRP A 114 -3.88 5.40 16.18
C TRP A 114 -5.06 5.80 17.08
N GLY A 115 -6.29 5.56 16.61
CA GLY A 115 -7.52 5.93 17.32
C GLY A 115 -7.84 7.42 17.38
N ARG A 116 -7.01 8.31 16.80
CA ARG A 116 -7.27 9.75 16.78
C ARG A 116 -8.40 10.08 15.80
N LYS A 117 -9.34 10.93 16.23
CA LYS A 117 -10.38 11.47 15.36
C LYS A 117 -9.78 12.39 14.29
N VAL A 118 -10.12 12.14 13.03
CA VAL A 118 -9.76 13.01 11.89
C VAL A 118 -10.98 13.85 11.51
N SER A 119 -10.77 15.13 11.21
CA SER A 119 -11.77 16.02 10.65
C SER A 119 -11.35 16.43 9.24
N ILE A 120 -12.21 16.17 8.26
CA ILE A 120 -11.98 16.53 6.86
C ILE A 120 -12.81 17.78 6.57
N LYS A 121 -12.16 18.82 6.05
CA LYS A 121 -12.83 20.04 5.59
C LYS A 121 -12.78 20.07 4.07
N ALA A 122 -13.89 20.44 3.45
CA ALA A 122 -13.93 20.66 2.02
C ALA A 122 -12.86 21.72 1.64
N PRO A 123 -12.06 21.49 0.59
CA PRO A 123 -11.24 22.53 0.00
C PRO A 123 -12.11 23.73 -0.41
N ASP A 124 -11.59 24.94 -0.31
CA ASP A 124 -12.30 26.15 -0.74
C ASP A 124 -12.57 26.06 -2.26
N PRO A 125 -13.84 25.98 -2.70
CA PRO A 125 -14.17 25.78 -4.11
C PRO A 125 -13.69 26.93 -5.00
N ARG A 126 -13.43 28.12 -4.44
CA ARG A 126 -12.89 29.26 -5.21
C ARG A 126 -11.38 29.15 -5.47
N LYS A 127 -10.70 28.21 -4.80
CA LYS A 127 -9.25 27.97 -4.90
C LYS A 127 -8.91 26.62 -5.53
N VAL A 128 -9.92 25.84 -5.92
CA VAL A 128 -9.74 24.59 -6.65
C VAL A 128 -10.14 24.84 -8.10
N ALA A 129 -9.27 24.45 -9.05
CA ALA A 129 -9.63 24.48 -10.46
C ALA A 129 -10.74 23.46 -10.71
N PHE A 130 -11.93 23.95 -11.10
CA PHE A 130 -12.92 23.08 -11.73
C PHE A 130 -12.45 22.84 -13.16
N LEU A 131 -12.12 21.59 -13.50
CA LEU A 131 -12.06 21.20 -14.91
C LEU A 131 -13.44 21.52 -15.51
N PRO A 132 -13.51 22.28 -16.62
CA PRO A 132 -14.79 22.55 -17.26
C PRO A 132 -15.45 21.22 -17.62
N ARG A 133 -16.76 21.11 -17.33
CA ARG A 133 -17.54 19.97 -17.84
C ARG A 133 -17.35 19.92 -19.35
N LEU A 134 -16.91 18.76 -19.87
CA LEU A 134 -16.88 18.55 -21.30
C LEU A 134 -18.30 18.76 -21.85
N PRO A 135 -18.47 19.51 -22.94
CA PRO A 135 -19.79 19.72 -23.52
C PRO A 135 -20.38 18.37 -23.97
N GLY A 136 -21.46 17.92 -23.33
CA GLY A 136 -22.23 16.75 -23.77
C GLY A 136 -22.87 15.85 -22.70
N GLU A 137 -22.53 15.98 -21.41
CA GLU A 137 -23.14 15.13 -20.38
C GLU A 137 -24.44 15.74 -19.82
N PHE A 138 -25.56 15.16 -20.24
CA PHE A 138 -26.90 15.42 -19.72
C PHE A 138 -27.14 14.66 -18.43
N SER A 139 -27.77 15.31 -17.46
CA SER A 139 -28.28 14.66 -16.24
C SER A 139 -29.44 13.72 -16.58
N LEU A 140 -29.30 12.45 -16.20
CA LEU A 140 -30.47 11.64 -15.89
C LEU A 140 -30.84 11.90 -14.42
N LEU A 141 -32.10 12.25 -14.24
CA LEU A 141 -32.78 12.49 -12.96
C LEU A 141 -32.57 11.34 -11.96
#